data_AF-A0A090VA31-F1
#
_entry.id   AF-A0A090VA31-F1
#
_cell.length_a   1.000
_cell.length_b   1.000
_cell.length_c   1.000
_cell.angle_alpha   90.00
_cell.angle_beta   90.00
_cell.angle_gamma   90.00
#
_symmetry.space_group_name_H-M   'P 1'
#
loop_
_entity.id
_entity.type
_entity.pdbx_description
1 polymer ?
#
loop_
_entity_poly.entity_id
_entity_poly.type
_entity_poly.pdbx_seq_one_letter_code
_entity_poly.pdbx_strand_id
1 'polypeptide(L)'
;MNFDTLALSELEDLISKSIENLPEKTKVIFLKKRFENKKNQDIANELNVTVKTVEAHMTKALKILRLNLSDYLPLVLITLILSKH
;
A
#
# COMPACT_ATOMS: atom_id res chain seq x y z
N MET A 1 -12.04 5.62 28.45
CA MET A 1 -12.16 5.70 26.98
C MET A 1 -10.77 5.55 26.40
N ASN A 2 -10.53 4.52 25.61
CA ASN A 2 -9.21 4.19 25.06
C ASN A 2 -9.06 4.94 23.73
N PHE A 3 -8.67 6.22 23.79
CA PHE A 3 -8.52 7.09 22.61
C PHE A 3 -7.53 6.51 21.59
N ASP A 4 -6.52 5.77 22.08
CA ASP A 4 -5.53 5.11 21.23
C ASP A 4 -6.13 4.03 20.32
N THR A 5 -7.17 3.32 20.77
CA THR A 5 -7.82 2.27 19.98
C THR A 5 -8.72 2.87 18.88
N LEU A 6 -9.38 3.99 19.15
CA LEU A 6 -10.25 4.65 18.17
C LEU A 6 -9.43 5.26 17.04
N ALA A 7 -8.37 6.00 17.37
CA ALA A 7 -7.50 6.62 16.38
C ALA A 7 -6.78 5.57 15.49
N LEU A 8 -6.42 4.42 16.05
CA LEU A 8 -5.85 3.31 15.29
C LEU A 8 -6.86 2.71 14.31
N SER A 9 -8.10 2.47 14.76
CA SER A 9 -9.18 1.95 13.90
C SER A 9 -9.51 2.91 12.75
N GLU A 10 -9.52 4.22 13.01
CA GLU A 10 -9.76 5.23 11.98
C GLU A 10 -8.63 5.26 10.94
N LEU A 11 -7.38 5.10 11.38
CA LEU A 11 -6.22 5.02 10.50
C LEU A 11 -6.26 3.75 9.63
N GLU A 12 -6.61 2.60 10.22
CA GLU A 12 -6.77 1.34 9.49
C GLU A 12 -7.86 1.44 8.41
N ASP A 13 -9.01 2.03 8.75
CA ASP A 13 -10.09 2.28 7.80
C ASP A 13 -9.66 3.21 6.66
N LEU A 14 -8.92 4.26 6.97
CA LEU A 14 -8.41 5.22 5.98
C LEU A 14 -7.43 4.52 5.01
N ILE A 15 -6.54 3.69 5.52
CA ILE A 15 -5.61 2.89 4.72
C ILE A 15 -6.39 1.91 3.84
N SER A 16 -7.35 1.18 4.41
CA SER A 16 -8.18 0.21 3.67
C SER A 16 -8.91 0.88 2.51
N LYS A 17 -9.64 1.97 2.78
CA LYS A 17 -10.33 2.78 1.75
C LYS A 17 -9.36 3.30 0.69
N SER A 18 -8.17 3.72 1.10
CA SER A 18 -7.15 4.20 0.16
C SER A 18 -6.64 3.10 -0.77
N ILE A 19 -6.50 1.87 -0.27
CA ILE A 19 -6.13 0.70 -1.06
C ILE A 19 -7.29 0.31 -2.00
N GLU A 20 -8.54 0.36 -1.53
CA GLU A 20 -9.72 0.06 -2.35
C GLU A 20 -9.88 1.04 -3.53
N ASN A 21 -9.54 2.31 -3.32
CA ASN A 21 -9.54 3.35 -4.35
C ASN A 21 -8.42 3.20 -5.40
N LEU A 22 -7.50 2.26 -5.22
CA LEU A 22 -6.48 1.99 -6.24
C LEU A 22 -7.13 1.34 -7.48
N PRO A 23 -6.73 1.73 -8.70
CA PRO A 23 -7.13 1.00 -9.90
C PRO A 23 -6.79 -0.48 -9.79
N GLU A 24 -7.66 -1.35 -10.26
CA GLU A 24 -7.62 -2.80 -10.00
C GLU A 24 -6.22 -3.42 -10.22
N LYS A 25 -5.59 -3.20 -11.38
CA LYS A 25 -4.24 -3.71 -11.66
C LYS A 25 -3.18 -3.15 -10.70
N THR A 26 -3.28 -1.87 -10.35
CA THR A 26 -2.39 -1.23 -9.36
C THR A 26 -2.56 -1.85 -7.98
N LYS A 27 -3.82 -2.09 -7.57
CA LYS A 27 -4.17 -2.75 -6.31
C LYS A 27 -3.56 -4.15 -6.25
N VAL A 28 -3.79 -4.99 -7.27
CA VAL A 28 -3.24 -6.36 -7.32
C VAL A 28 -1.72 -6.36 -7.20
N ILE A 29 -1.03 -5.52 -7.97
CA ILE A 29 0.43 -5.41 -7.93
C ILE A 29 0.92 -4.98 -6.54
N PHE A 30 0.27 -3.98 -5.94
CA PHE A 30 0.61 -3.51 -4.59
C PHE A 30 0.41 -4.60 -3.54
N LEU A 31 -0.72 -5.32 -3.59
CA LEU A 31 -1.04 -6.39 -2.64
C LEU A 31 -0.03 -7.55 -2.74
N LYS A 32 0.30 -8.00 -3.95
CA LYS A 32 1.33 -9.03 -4.18
C LYS A 32 2.69 -8.60 -3.65
N LYS A 33 3.05 -7.35 -3.85
CA LYS A 33 4.33 -6.82 -3.35
C LYS A 33 4.35 -6.73 -1.82
N ARG A 34 3.27 -6.26 -1.21
CA ARG A 34 3.22 -5.88 0.21
C ARG A 34 2.83 -7.01 1.16
N PHE A 35 1.90 -7.88 0.75
CA PHE A 35 1.37 -8.97 1.58
C PHE A 35 1.97 -10.31 1.19
N GLU A 36 2.20 -10.57 -0.10
CA GLU A 36 2.84 -11.81 -0.56
C GLU A 36 4.38 -11.70 -0.63
N ASN A 37 4.96 -10.52 -0.33
CA ASN A 37 6.41 -10.24 -0.37
C ASN A 37 7.10 -10.62 -1.69
N LYS A 38 6.37 -10.66 -2.81
CA LYS A 38 6.91 -11.07 -4.12
C LYS A 38 7.91 -10.04 -4.67
N LYS A 39 8.90 -10.51 -5.44
CA LYS A 39 9.82 -9.61 -6.16
C LYS A 39 9.10 -9.02 -7.38
N ASN A 40 9.56 -7.87 -7.84
CA ASN A 40 8.94 -7.20 -8.99
C ASN A 40 8.99 -8.10 -10.24
N GLN A 41 10.06 -8.88 -10.39
CA GLN A 41 10.20 -9.87 -11.46
C GLN A 41 9.15 -10.99 -11.38
N ASP A 42 8.87 -11.52 -10.19
CA ASP A 42 7.89 -12.60 -10.02
C ASP A 42 6.48 -12.10 -10.36
N ILE A 43 6.14 -10.89 -9.92
CA ILE A 43 4.87 -10.22 -10.23
C ILE A 43 4.76 -9.95 -11.74
N ALA A 44 5.84 -9.48 -12.37
CA ALA A 44 5.90 -9.22 -13.80
C ALA A 44 5.63 -10.51 -14.61
N ASN A 45 6.27 -11.61 -14.21
CA ASN A 45 6.08 -12.92 -14.85
C ASN A 45 4.64 -13.44 -14.64
N GLU A 46 4.11 -13.35 -13.42
CA GLU A 46 2.76 -13.84 -13.08
C GLU A 46 1.65 -13.07 -13.82
N LEU A 47 1.80 -11.76 -13.96
CA LEU A 47 0.82 -10.90 -14.63
C LEU A 47 1.10 -10.71 -16.13
N ASN A 48 2.15 -11.33 -16.66
CA ASN A 48 2.60 -11.22 -18.04
C ASN A 48 2.79 -9.75 -18.49
N VAL A 49 3.51 -8.98 -17.67
CA VAL A 49 3.87 -7.58 -17.90
C VAL A 49 5.36 -7.37 -17.70
N THR A 50 5.88 -6.19 -18.06
CA THR A 50 7.30 -5.88 -17.80
C THR A 50 7.53 -5.47 -16.35
N VAL A 51 8.75 -5.65 -15.84
CA VAL A 51 9.15 -5.12 -14.53
C VAL A 51 8.94 -3.61 -14.44
N LYS A 52 9.21 -2.85 -15.52
CA LYS A 52 8.92 -1.42 -15.58
C LYS A 52 7.43 -1.11 -15.40
N THR A 53 6.55 -1.93 -15.96
CA THR A 53 5.10 -1.81 -15.75
C THR A 53 4.75 -2.00 -14.28
N VAL A 54 5.32 -3.02 -13.62
CA VAL A 54 5.15 -3.24 -12.18
C VAL A 54 5.63 -2.04 -11.37
N GLU A 55 6.82 -1.52 -11.66
CA GLU A 55 7.38 -0.33 -10.98
C GLU A 55 6.52 0.92 -11.17
N ALA A 56 5.99 1.15 -12.37
CA ALA A 56 5.08 2.25 -12.66
C ALA A 56 3.78 2.14 -11.85
N HIS A 57 3.20 0.94 -11.77
CA HIS A 57 2.03 0.69 -10.93
C HIS A 57 2.34 0.87 -9.44
N MET A 58 3.49 0.38 -8.95
CA MET A 58 3.92 0.60 -7.56
C MET A 58 4.08 2.09 -7.25
N THR A 59 4.69 2.85 -8.15
CA THR A 59 4.86 4.30 -8.00
C THR A 59 3.50 5.00 -7.96
N LYS A 60 2.57 4.59 -8.83
CA LYS A 60 1.20 5.11 -8.85
C LYS A 60 0.45 4.77 -7.55
N ALA A 61 0.58 3.53 -7.04
CA ALA A 61 -0.01 3.11 -5.78
C ALA A 61 0.48 3.98 -4.63
N LEU A 62 1.80 4.11 -4.47
CA LEU A 62 2.41 4.91 -3.42
C LEU A 62 2.02 6.39 -3.53
N LYS A 63 1.91 6.95 -4.74
CA LYS A 63 1.45 8.33 -4.92
C LYS A 63 0.01 8.52 -4.44
N ILE A 64 -0.90 7.60 -4.79
CA ILE A 64 -2.31 7.68 -4.36
C ILE A 64 -2.42 7.51 -2.84
N LEU A 65 -1.75 6.51 -2.29
CA LEU A 65 -1.71 6.31 -0.83
C LEU A 65 -1.13 7.53 -0.13
N ARG A 66 -0.05 8.12 -0.64
CA ARG A 66 0.54 9.34 -0.06
C ARG A 66 -0.40 10.54 -0.10
N LEU A 67 -1.20 10.68 -1.15
CA LEU A 67 -2.16 11.79 -1.26
C LEU A 67 -3.35 11.59 -0.31
N ASN A 68 -3.85 10.36 -0.16
CA ASN A 68 -4.98 10.07 0.72
C ASN A 68 -4.59 10.01 2.20
N LEU A 69 -3.32 9.69 2.48
CA LEU A 69 -2.77 9.54 3.83
C LEU A 69 -1.83 10.69 4.20
N SER A 70 -1.80 11.79 3.43
CA SER A 70 -0.83 12.90 3.61
C SER A 70 -0.88 13.50 5.00
N ASP A 71 -2.07 13.57 5.58
CA ASP A 71 -2.31 14.13 6.91
C ASP A 71 -1.82 13.18 8.03
N TYR A 72 -1.56 11.92 7.68
CA TYR A 72 -1.15 10.83 8.58
C TYR A 72 0.22 10.23 8.19
N LEU A 73 0.96 10.87 7.28
CA LEU A 73 2.20 10.33 6.71
C LEU A 73 3.27 9.94 7.75
N PRO A 74 3.50 10.72 8.83
CA PRO A 74 4.45 10.33 9.88
C PRO A 74 4.04 9.01 10.54
N LEU A 75 2.74 8.81 10.81
CA LEU A 75 2.20 7.62 11.47
C LEU A 75 2.24 6.39 10.55
N VAL A 76 1.93 6.56 9.26
CA VAL A 76 1.96 5.46 8.27
C VAL A 76 3.39 4.97 8.02
N LEU A 77 4.38 5.87 7.95
CA LEU A 77 5.78 5.46 7.81
C LEU A 77 6.27 4.72 9.04
N ILE A 78 5.89 5.16 10.24
CA ILE A 78 6.24 4.49 11.50
C ILE A 78 5.65 3.09 11.56
N THR A 79 4.36 2.92 11.25
CA THR A 79 3.71 1.60 11.26
C THR A 79 4.28 0.65 10.21
N LEU A 80 4.63 1.14 9.01
CA LEU A 80 5.28 0.33 7.97
C LEU A 80 6.71 -0.11 8.34
N ILE A 81 7.46 0.73 9.05
CA ILE A 81 8.81 0.40 9.54
C ILE A 81 8.72 -0.61 10.70
N LEU A 82 7.79 -0.41 11.65
CA LEU A 82 7.60 -1.29 12.80
C LEU A 82 6.98 -2.64 12.41
N SER A 83 6.03 -2.68 11.47
CA SER A 83 5.43 -3.92 10.94
C SER A 83 6.44 -4.81 10.20
N LYS A 84 7.62 -4.29 9.87
CA LYS A 84 8.69 -5.02 9.18
C LYS A 84 9.72 -5.61 10.16
N HIS A 85 9.55 -5.41 11.48
CA HIS A 85 10.45 -5.93 12.50
C HIS A 85 9.80 -6.97 13.40
#